data_AF-A0A657PNB0-F1
#
_entry.id   AF-A0A657PNB0-F1
#
_cell.length_a   1.000
_cell.length_b   1.000
_cell.length_c   1.000
_cell.angle_alpha   90.00
_cell.angle_beta   90.00
_cell.angle_gamma   90.00
#
_symmetry.space_group_name_H-M   'P 1'
#
loop_
_entity.id
_entity.type
_entity.pdbx_description
1 polymer ?
#
loop_
_entity_poly.entity_id
_entity_poly.type
_entity_poly.pdbx_seq_one_letter_code
_entity_poly.pdbx_strand_id
1 'polypeptide(L)'
;MSLSEADIARYRSQLSCNFGQLDDLFADCMEEAALLLSEQGTKDYLEGASQICRIGRGFQPVLVYLEEMPFVAHKLGEETLAYVSRTIWTITRTPNGRSIPDFMQTLPEAARRLLSREQFEHYVDLVMDMMARTSTSIHGNQSDTFPSPGMPALLKNTPYLLHQLSLEGLRNWVDYGVLHYNNHPERQIDYFSLQSADSRAVLQRERHGTLYADHERKLDLYTKALWQTKVQFVPYSEGWDELRKPMPYYDPLGMRIPDVYDDRNGIRGIDRYRAAVAHMSAHQRWTSQIVADNFSPFQRVAAELLEDSRVEYLAMREYPGLRRIWLTLHPKPGEADCDPQRQSCIRHRLAMLSYAIPDELPETVAAVDLGSNSFHMIVARISDGNFQVV
;
A
#
# COMPACT_ATOMS: atom_id res chain seq x y z
N MET A 1 -18.30 -1.45 -26.44
CA MET A 1 -19.55 -1.50 -27.22
C MET A 1 -20.36 -0.30 -26.78
N SER A 2 -20.89 0.48 -27.70
CA SER A 2 -21.80 1.58 -27.34
C SER A 2 -23.10 0.99 -26.78
N LEU A 3 -23.62 1.58 -25.70
CA LEU A 3 -24.86 1.13 -25.08
C LEU A 3 -26.05 1.48 -25.98
N SER A 4 -27.09 0.63 -26.00
CA SER A 4 -28.30 0.97 -26.75
C SER A 4 -29.04 2.14 -26.08
N GLU A 5 -29.81 2.92 -26.85
CA GLU A 5 -30.66 3.99 -26.28
C GLU A 5 -31.61 3.46 -25.20
N ALA A 6 -32.10 2.22 -25.36
CA ALA A 6 -32.96 1.57 -24.38
C ALA A 6 -32.22 1.28 -23.05
N ASP A 7 -30.95 0.86 -23.13
CA ASP A 7 -30.12 0.63 -21.94
C ASP A 7 -29.80 1.94 -21.22
N ILE A 8 -29.46 3.00 -21.97
CA ILE A 8 -29.22 4.34 -21.42
C ILE A 8 -30.48 4.85 -20.72
N ALA A 9 -31.66 4.75 -21.34
CA ALA A 9 -32.93 5.14 -20.73
C ALA A 9 -33.22 4.34 -19.44
N ARG A 10 -32.91 3.03 -19.44
CA ARG A 10 -33.05 2.17 -18.26
C ARG A 10 -32.12 2.62 -17.13
N TYR A 11 -30.86 2.90 -17.39
CA TYR A 11 -29.92 3.41 -16.37
C TYR A 11 -30.33 4.79 -15.88
N ARG A 12 -30.76 5.68 -16.79
CA ARG A 12 -31.21 7.03 -16.44
C ARG A 12 -32.38 7.03 -15.47
N SER A 13 -33.29 6.05 -15.59
CA SER A 13 -34.42 5.86 -14.67
C SER A 13 -34.04 5.43 -13.26
N GLN A 14 -32.85 4.84 -13.07
CA GLN A 14 -32.33 4.43 -11.76
C GLN A 14 -31.63 5.58 -11.03
N LEU A 15 -31.21 6.62 -11.76
CA LEU A 15 -30.58 7.80 -11.18
C LEU A 15 -31.65 8.78 -10.67
N SER A 16 -31.67 9.01 -9.36
CA SER A 16 -32.54 10.00 -8.71
C SER A 16 -31.98 11.43 -8.84
N CYS A 17 -31.79 11.89 -10.08
CA CYS A 17 -31.26 13.22 -10.40
C CYS A 17 -31.97 13.83 -11.62
N ASN A 18 -32.41 15.09 -11.48
CA ASN A 18 -33.24 15.78 -12.49
C ASN A 18 -32.53 17.00 -13.11
N PHE A 19 -31.21 17.11 -12.99
CA PHE A 19 -30.47 18.17 -13.67
C PHE A 19 -30.44 17.91 -15.17
N GLY A 20 -31.10 18.75 -15.97
CA GLY A 20 -31.11 18.61 -17.44
C GLY A 20 -29.71 18.71 -18.06
N GLN A 21 -28.78 19.39 -17.40
CA GLN A 21 -27.36 19.44 -17.80
C GLN A 21 -26.70 18.06 -17.84
N LEU A 22 -27.26 17.08 -17.12
CA LEU A 22 -26.72 15.73 -17.08
C LEU A 22 -27.06 14.93 -18.34
N ASP A 23 -28.16 15.23 -19.00
CA ASP A 23 -28.70 14.38 -20.07
C ASP A 23 -27.74 14.33 -21.28
N ASP A 24 -26.95 15.39 -21.50
CA ASP A 24 -25.94 15.45 -22.56
C ASP A 24 -24.67 14.63 -22.26
N LEU A 25 -24.36 14.36 -20.98
CA LEU A 25 -23.12 13.70 -20.54
C LEU A 25 -23.36 12.28 -20.01
N PHE A 26 -24.60 11.96 -19.65
CA PHE A 26 -24.93 10.71 -18.98
C PHE A 26 -24.61 9.46 -19.81
N ALA A 27 -24.80 9.53 -21.13
CA ALA A 27 -24.48 8.43 -22.03
C ALA A 27 -23.00 8.05 -21.95
N ASP A 28 -22.10 9.03 -22.05
CA ASP A 28 -20.65 8.82 -21.99
C ASP A 28 -20.21 8.25 -20.63
N CYS A 29 -20.71 8.81 -19.52
CA CYS A 29 -20.44 8.27 -18.18
C CYS A 29 -20.90 6.81 -18.03
N MET A 30 -22.07 6.47 -18.59
CA MET A 30 -22.60 5.10 -18.52
C MET A 30 -21.85 4.12 -19.40
N GLU A 31 -21.37 4.54 -20.57
CA GLU A 31 -20.53 3.71 -21.42
C GLU A 31 -19.22 3.35 -20.72
N GLU A 32 -18.57 4.31 -20.08
CA GLU A 32 -17.37 4.05 -19.27
C GLU A 32 -17.68 3.14 -18.07
N ALA A 33 -18.74 3.45 -17.31
CA ALA A 33 -19.14 2.65 -16.16
C ALA A 33 -19.44 1.19 -16.54
N ALA A 34 -20.15 0.95 -17.64
CA ALA A 34 -20.47 -0.39 -18.12
C ALA A 34 -19.25 -1.17 -18.64
N LEU A 35 -18.18 -0.48 -19.05
CA LEU A 35 -16.92 -1.11 -19.44
C LEU A 35 -16.07 -1.51 -18.23
N LEU A 36 -16.15 -0.74 -17.14
CA LEU A 36 -15.26 -0.85 -15.99
C LEU A 36 -15.85 -1.62 -14.81
N LEU A 37 -17.18 -1.60 -14.66
CA LEU A 37 -17.89 -2.13 -13.51
C LEU A 37 -18.73 -3.35 -13.87
N SER A 38 -18.98 -4.18 -12.87
CA SER A 38 -19.96 -5.25 -12.91
C SER A 38 -21.39 -4.70 -12.97
N GLU A 39 -22.37 -5.57 -13.22
CA GLU A 39 -23.79 -5.17 -13.16
C GLU A 39 -24.18 -4.66 -11.76
N GLN A 40 -23.64 -5.28 -10.70
CA GLN A 40 -23.88 -4.82 -9.33
C GLN A 40 -23.16 -3.50 -9.05
N GLY A 41 -21.89 -3.38 -9.47
CA GLY A 41 -21.12 -2.14 -9.35
C GLY A 41 -21.78 -0.97 -10.07
N THR A 42 -22.39 -1.21 -11.23
CA THR A 42 -23.16 -0.18 -11.96
C THR A 42 -24.38 0.29 -11.16
N LYS A 43 -25.09 -0.62 -10.48
CA LYS A 43 -26.22 -0.28 -9.59
C LYS A 43 -25.74 0.54 -8.38
N ASP A 44 -24.66 0.10 -7.75
CA ASP A 44 -24.08 0.77 -6.56
C ASP A 44 -23.53 2.16 -6.92
N TYR A 45 -22.97 2.30 -8.12
CA TYR A 45 -22.53 3.57 -8.71
C TYR A 45 -23.71 4.55 -8.89
N LEU A 46 -24.80 4.13 -9.52
CA LEU A 46 -25.98 4.97 -9.72
C LEU A 46 -26.69 5.31 -8.40
N GLU A 47 -26.71 4.39 -7.43
CA GLU A 47 -27.22 4.66 -6.09
C GLU A 47 -26.34 5.69 -5.36
N GLY A 48 -25.02 5.59 -5.44
CA GLY A 48 -24.08 6.58 -4.89
C GLY A 48 -24.28 7.97 -5.49
N ALA A 49 -24.42 8.07 -6.82
CA ALA A 49 -24.73 9.33 -7.49
C ALA A 49 -26.10 9.89 -7.07
N SER A 50 -27.10 9.03 -6.89
CA SER A 50 -28.43 9.38 -6.37
C SER A 50 -28.38 9.90 -4.93
N GLN A 51 -27.53 9.33 -4.08
CA GLN A 51 -27.28 9.82 -2.72
C GLN A 51 -26.66 11.22 -2.75
N ILE A 52 -25.67 11.44 -3.62
CA ILE A 52 -25.01 12.74 -3.77
C ILE A 52 -25.98 13.80 -4.30
N CYS A 53 -26.84 13.46 -5.25
CA CYS A 53 -27.87 14.36 -5.73
C CYS A 53 -28.83 14.80 -4.60
N ARG A 54 -29.28 13.86 -3.76
CA ARG A 54 -30.20 14.10 -2.63
C ARG A 54 -29.66 15.07 -1.58
N ILE A 55 -28.33 15.23 -1.51
CA ILE A 55 -27.68 16.20 -0.60
C ILE A 55 -28.02 17.65 -1.00
N GLY A 56 -28.35 17.93 -2.26
CA GLY A 56 -28.80 19.24 -2.71
C GLY A 56 -27.69 20.29 -2.84
N ARG A 57 -26.45 19.88 -3.16
CA ARG A 57 -25.27 20.75 -3.30
C ARG A 57 -24.98 21.18 -4.75
N GLY A 58 -25.98 21.10 -5.62
CA GLY A 58 -25.90 21.47 -7.03
C GLY A 58 -25.47 20.32 -7.94
N PHE A 59 -25.30 20.63 -9.22
CA PHE A 59 -24.99 19.67 -10.28
C PHE A 59 -23.55 19.14 -10.20
N GLN A 60 -22.58 20.00 -9.87
CA GLN A 60 -21.16 19.69 -9.97
C GLN A 60 -20.73 18.43 -9.19
N PRO A 61 -21.14 18.21 -7.92
CA PRO A 61 -20.75 17.00 -7.19
C PRO A 61 -21.31 15.71 -7.80
N VAL A 62 -22.50 15.78 -8.43
CA VAL A 62 -23.06 14.60 -9.11
C VAL A 62 -22.25 14.28 -10.36
N LEU A 63 -21.92 15.30 -11.16
CA LEU A 63 -21.12 15.12 -12.37
C LEU A 63 -19.74 14.54 -12.06
N VAL A 64 -19.01 15.14 -11.11
CA VAL A 64 -17.67 14.65 -10.71
C VAL A 64 -17.72 13.21 -10.21
N TYR A 65 -18.78 12.83 -9.49
CA TYR A 65 -18.93 11.44 -9.05
C TYR A 65 -19.11 10.50 -10.24
N LEU A 66 -19.97 10.90 -11.19
CA LEU A 66 -20.27 10.10 -12.37
C LEU A 66 -19.04 9.94 -13.27
N GLU A 67 -18.23 10.98 -13.42
CA GLU A 67 -17.00 10.97 -14.22
C GLU A 67 -15.89 10.13 -13.56
N GLU A 68 -15.66 10.27 -12.26
CA GLU A 68 -14.42 9.79 -11.65
C GLU A 68 -14.54 8.41 -10.99
N MET A 69 -15.71 8.08 -10.45
CA MET A 69 -15.84 6.88 -9.62
C MET A 69 -15.75 5.54 -10.34
N PRO A 70 -16.17 5.39 -11.63
CA PRO A 70 -15.95 4.14 -12.35
C PRO A 70 -14.47 3.75 -12.40
N PHE A 71 -13.59 4.71 -12.66
CA PHE A 71 -12.14 4.49 -12.66
C PHE A 71 -11.61 4.10 -11.27
N VAL A 72 -12.02 4.83 -10.22
CA VAL A 72 -11.60 4.55 -8.83
C VAL A 72 -12.02 3.14 -8.41
N ALA A 73 -13.28 2.77 -8.68
CA ALA A 73 -13.85 1.48 -8.35
C ALA A 73 -13.22 0.33 -9.15
N HIS A 74 -12.94 0.54 -10.43
CA HIS A 74 -12.23 -0.46 -11.23
C HIS A 74 -10.81 -0.74 -10.70
N LYS A 75 -10.12 0.31 -10.26
CA LYS A 75 -8.73 0.20 -9.81
C LYS A 75 -8.60 -0.38 -8.40
N LEU A 76 -9.52 -0.04 -7.49
CA LEU A 76 -9.41 -0.34 -6.07
C LEU A 76 -10.46 -1.34 -5.56
N GLY A 77 -11.47 -1.68 -6.37
CA GLY A 77 -12.61 -2.52 -5.98
C GLY A 77 -13.90 -1.72 -5.87
N GLU A 78 -15.01 -2.35 -6.26
CA GLU A 78 -16.34 -1.72 -6.33
C GLU A 78 -16.88 -1.26 -4.98
N GLU A 79 -16.39 -1.82 -3.87
CA GLU A 79 -16.77 -1.41 -2.52
C GLU A 79 -16.38 0.05 -2.20
N THR A 80 -15.44 0.61 -2.96
CA THR A 80 -15.07 2.03 -2.85
C THR A 80 -16.22 2.97 -3.21
N LEU A 81 -17.16 2.55 -4.07
CA LEU A 81 -18.36 3.34 -4.43
C LEU A 81 -19.17 3.69 -3.17
N ALA A 82 -19.52 2.65 -2.39
CA ALA A 82 -20.29 2.80 -1.16
C ALA A 82 -19.48 3.45 -0.03
N TYR A 83 -18.16 3.26 0.01
CA TYR A 83 -17.30 3.92 0.98
C TYR A 83 -17.20 5.44 0.72
N VAL A 84 -16.98 5.86 -0.53
CA VAL A 84 -16.92 7.27 -0.91
C VAL A 84 -18.27 7.96 -0.72
N SER A 85 -19.38 7.35 -1.15
CA SER A 85 -20.71 7.96 -1.00
C SER A 85 -21.07 8.19 0.48
N ARG A 86 -20.78 7.23 1.37
CA ARG A 86 -20.94 7.37 2.83
C ARG A 86 -20.03 8.44 3.42
N THR A 87 -18.81 8.57 2.91
CA THR A 87 -17.87 9.61 3.36
C THR A 87 -18.38 10.99 2.98
N ILE A 88 -18.81 11.19 1.73
CA ILE A 88 -19.43 12.44 1.27
C ILE A 88 -20.65 12.75 2.13
N TRP A 89 -21.54 11.78 2.36
CA TRP A 89 -22.69 11.96 3.27
C TRP A 89 -22.26 12.41 4.67
N THR A 90 -21.17 11.88 5.20
CA THR A 90 -20.64 12.29 6.51
C THR A 90 -20.17 13.74 6.50
N ILE A 91 -19.40 14.17 5.48
CA ILE A 91 -18.94 15.57 5.34
C ILE A 91 -20.13 16.53 5.28
N THR A 92 -21.24 16.16 4.62
CA THR A 92 -22.41 17.04 4.49
C THR A 92 -23.11 17.38 5.80
N ARG A 93 -22.98 16.51 6.81
CA ARG A 93 -23.53 16.69 8.15
C ARG A 93 -22.61 17.54 9.04
N THR A 94 -21.55 18.11 8.48
CA THR A 94 -20.62 19.02 9.15
C THR A 94 -20.63 20.41 8.49
N PRO A 95 -20.05 21.43 9.11
CA PRO A 95 -19.83 22.74 8.47
C PRO A 95 -18.94 22.68 7.21
N ASN A 96 -18.23 21.58 6.97
CA ASN A 96 -17.26 21.39 5.88
C ASN A 96 -17.89 21.00 4.54
N GLY A 97 -19.23 21.03 4.40
CA GLY A 97 -19.90 20.65 3.15
C GLY A 97 -19.49 21.45 1.90
N ARG A 98 -18.80 22.59 2.04
CA ARG A 98 -18.22 23.33 0.91
C ARG A 98 -16.95 22.69 0.34
N SER A 99 -16.27 21.83 1.10
CA SER A 99 -15.04 21.14 0.70
C SER A 99 -15.30 19.85 -0.09
N ILE A 100 -16.57 19.44 -0.25
CA ILE A 100 -16.93 18.19 -0.96
C ILE A 100 -16.40 18.17 -2.39
N PRO A 101 -16.57 19.23 -3.22
CA PRO A 101 -16.02 19.22 -4.58
C PRO A 101 -14.50 19.04 -4.59
N ASP A 102 -13.78 19.75 -3.73
CA ASP A 102 -12.32 19.63 -3.62
C ASP A 102 -11.91 18.22 -3.17
N PHE A 103 -12.63 17.64 -2.22
CA PHE A 103 -12.39 16.27 -1.76
C PHE A 103 -12.57 15.27 -2.91
N MET A 104 -13.66 15.37 -3.65
CA MET A 104 -13.94 14.50 -4.78
C MET A 104 -12.88 14.59 -5.87
N GLN A 105 -12.37 15.79 -6.14
CA GLN A 105 -11.26 15.99 -7.09
C GLN A 105 -9.96 15.31 -6.68
N THR A 106 -9.77 14.98 -5.40
CA THR A 106 -8.58 14.23 -4.94
C THR A 106 -8.67 12.73 -5.18
N LEU A 107 -9.88 12.16 -5.30
CA LEU A 107 -10.09 10.70 -5.33
C LEU A 107 -9.40 9.99 -6.50
N PRO A 108 -9.42 10.52 -7.74
CA PRO A 108 -8.76 9.87 -8.87
C PRO A 108 -7.25 9.79 -8.67
N GLU A 109 -6.65 10.88 -8.16
CA GLU A 109 -5.22 10.92 -7.92
C GLU A 109 -4.81 10.03 -6.74
N ALA A 110 -5.60 10.02 -5.67
CA ALA A 110 -5.43 9.07 -4.57
C ALA A 110 -5.49 7.62 -5.08
N ALA A 111 -6.45 7.27 -5.94
CA ALA A 111 -6.52 5.94 -6.53
C ALA A 111 -5.32 5.63 -7.44
N ARG A 112 -4.81 6.63 -8.18
CA ARG A 112 -3.61 6.47 -9.03
C ARG A 112 -2.35 6.23 -8.22
N ARG A 113 -2.20 6.90 -7.07
CA ARG A 113 -0.97 6.90 -6.26
C ARG A 113 -0.95 5.80 -5.20
N LEU A 114 -2.08 5.50 -4.57
CA LEU A 114 -2.15 4.60 -3.42
C LEU A 114 -2.33 3.14 -3.83
N LEU A 115 -2.90 2.86 -5.01
CA LEU A 115 -2.90 1.56 -5.69
C LEU A 115 -3.49 0.36 -4.91
N SER A 116 -4.03 0.56 -3.72
CA SER A 116 -4.81 -0.44 -2.98
C SER A 116 -5.97 0.21 -2.22
N ARG A 117 -7.06 -0.55 -2.03
CA ARG A 117 -8.24 -0.08 -1.31
C ARG A 117 -7.92 0.37 0.11
N GLU A 118 -7.14 -0.44 0.82
CA GLU A 118 -6.73 -0.17 2.20
C GLU A 118 -5.95 1.14 2.32
N GLN A 119 -4.99 1.39 1.44
CA GLN A 119 -4.25 2.65 1.42
C GLN A 119 -5.15 3.84 1.09
N PHE A 120 -6.10 3.67 0.16
CA PHE A 120 -7.08 4.69 -0.18
C PHE A 120 -8.02 5.01 0.99
N GLU A 121 -8.50 3.99 1.70
CA GLU A 121 -9.32 4.15 2.91
C GLU A 121 -8.55 4.88 4.01
N HIS A 122 -7.29 4.51 4.25
CA HIS A 122 -6.43 5.24 5.19
C HIS A 122 -6.21 6.71 4.82
N TYR A 123 -6.07 7.02 3.53
CA TYR A 123 -6.01 8.40 3.06
C TYR A 123 -7.31 9.17 3.36
N VAL A 124 -8.46 8.56 3.04
CA VAL A 124 -9.77 9.19 3.29
C VAL A 124 -9.98 9.38 4.79
N ASP A 125 -9.66 8.37 5.61
CA ASP A 125 -9.74 8.43 7.06
C ASP A 125 -8.81 9.51 7.64
N LEU A 126 -7.60 9.70 7.08
CA LEU A 126 -6.69 10.77 7.46
C LEU A 126 -7.29 12.17 7.19
N VAL A 127 -7.92 12.35 6.03
CA VAL A 127 -8.62 13.62 5.70
C VAL A 127 -9.79 13.84 6.66
N MET A 128 -10.55 12.80 6.99
CA MET A 128 -11.69 12.88 7.90
C MET A 128 -11.25 13.15 9.35
N ASP A 129 -10.17 12.53 9.82
CA ASP A 129 -9.57 12.80 11.14
C ASP A 129 -9.07 14.24 11.24
N MET A 130 -8.35 14.71 10.22
CA MET A 130 -7.90 16.10 10.13
C MET A 130 -9.09 17.07 10.20
N MET A 131 -10.14 16.82 9.42
CA MET A 131 -11.36 17.62 9.41
C MET A 131 -12.00 17.66 10.81
N ALA A 132 -12.13 16.51 11.47
CA ALA A 132 -12.75 16.40 12.79
C ALA A 132 -11.93 17.13 13.87
N ARG A 133 -10.60 17.00 13.85
CA ARG A 133 -9.72 17.60 14.86
C ARG A 133 -9.56 19.12 14.74
N THR A 134 -9.82 19.66 13.55
CA THR A 134 -9.62 21.09 13.23
C THR A 134 -10.91 21.86 13.00
N SER A 135 -12.07 21.20 13.04
CA SER A 135 -13.37 21.86 13.14
C SER A 135 -13.59 22.31 14.60
N THR A 136 -14.25 23.45 14.81
CA THR A 136 -14.40 24.03 16.17
C THR A 136 -15.86 24.33 16.51
N SER A 137 -16.20 24.22 17.80
CA SER A 137 -17.52 24.56 18.36
C SER A 137 -17.41 25.79 19.28
N ILE A 138 -18.39 26.70 19.21
CA ILE A 138 -18.43 27.91 20.04
C ILE A 138 -18.67 27.57 21.53
N HIS A 139 -19.25 26.40 21.84
CA HIS A 139 -19.76 26.08 23.20
C HIS A 139 -19.35 24.73 23.78
N GLY A 140 -18.25 24.11 23.35
CA GLY A 140 -17.73 22.87 23.97
C GLY A 140 -18.64 21.64 23.87
N ASN A 141 -19.82 21.77 23.26
CA ASN A 141 -20.72 20.69 22.88
C ASN A 141 -20.47 20.28 21.43
N GLN A 142 -20.69 18.99 21.17
CA GLN A 142 -20.38 18.17 19.99
C GLN A 142 -20.97 18.61 18.63
N SER A 143 -21.33 19.88 18.46
CA SER A 143 -21.75 20.46 17.19
C SER A 143 -20.70 21.47 16.73
N ASP A 144 -19.72 21.01 15.96
CA ASP A 144 -18.78 21.88 15.28
C ASP A 144 -19.55 22.96 14.51
N THR A 145 -19.30 24.22 14.85
CA THR A 145 -20.00 25.38 14.28
C THR A 145 -19.20 25.97 13.13
N PHE A 146 -17.88 25.84 13.16
CA PHE A 146 -16.98 26.34 12.13
C PHE A 146 -16.29 25.20 11.37
N PRO A 147 -16.14 25.34 10.04
CA PRO A 147 -15.41 24.37 9.24
C PRO A 147 -13.92 24.39 9.58
N SER A 148 -13.23 23.29 9.28
CA SER A 148 -11.78 23.18 9.30
C SER A 148 -11.16 24.26 8.39
N PRO A 149 -10.38 25.19 8.95
CA PRO A 149 -9.71 26.22 8.16
C PRO A 149 -8.72 25.65 7.15
N GLY A 150 -7.97 24.61 7.54
CA GLY A 150 -6.90 24.02 6.74
C GLY A 150 -7.34 22.99 5.71
N MET A 151 -8.53 22.37 5.85
CA MET A 151 -8.98 21.28 4.97
C MET A 151 -9.00 21.67 3.48
N PRO A 152 -9.53 22.85 3.07
CA PRO A 152 -9.49 23.23 1.65
C PRO A 152 -8.05 23.36 1.10
N ALA A 153 -7.13 23.88 1.91
CA ALA A 153 -5.72 24.01 1.52
C ALA A 153 -5.03 22.63 1.41
N LEU A 154 -5.34 21.71 2.33
CA LEU A 154 -4.87 20.32 2.27
C LEU A 154 -5.33 19.66 0.97
N LEU A 155 -6.65 19.65 0.71
CA LEU A 155 -7.25 18.98 -0.45
C LEU A 155 -6.69 19.50 -1.77
N LYS A 156 -6.51 20.82 -1.89
CA LYS A 156 -5.90 21.45 -3.07
C LYS A 156 -4.47 20.99 -3.32
N ASN A 157 -3.70 20.72 -2.27
CA ASN A 157 -2.31 20.27 -2.36
C ASN A 157 -2.16 18.74 -2.32
N THR A 158 -3.22 17.98 -2.02
CA THR A 158 -3.18 16.52 -1.95
C THR A 158 -2.54 15.87 -3.17
N PRO A 159 -2.90 16.22 -4.43
CA PRO A 159 -2.24 15.63 -5.60
C PRO A 159 -0.72 15.76 -5.55
N TYR A 160 -0.22 16.96 -5.22
CA TYR A 160 1.22 17.19 -5.08
C TYR A 160 1.83 16.37 -3.93
N LEU A 161 1.17 16.34 -2.76
CA LEU A 161 1.66 15.64 -1.58
C LEU A 161 1.77 14.11 -1.81
N LEU A 162 0.78 13.49 -2.47
CA LEU A 162 0.80 12.06 -2.83
C LEU A 162 1.89 11.69 -3.85
N HIS A 163 2.45 12.68 -4.55
CA HIS A 163 3.62 12.50 -5.40
C HIS A 163 4.95 12.66 -4.65
N GLN A 164 4.96 13.28 -3.47
CA GLN A 164 6.17 13.52 -2.70
C GLN A 164 6.35 12.54 -1.54
N LEU A 165 5.25 12.05 -0.96
CA LEU A 165 5.25 11.35 0.31
C LEU A 165 4.69 9.93 0.19
N SER A 166 5.20 9.04 1.04
CA SER A 166 4.49 7.80 1.40
C SER A 166 3.22 8.15 2.18
N LEU A 167 2.32 7.19 2.35
CA LEU A 167 1.10 7.46 3.10
C LEU A 167 1.40 7.75 4.59
N GLU A 168 2.41 7.08 5.15
CA GLU A 168 2.93 7.39 6.50
C GLU A 168 3.51 8.81 6.56
N GLY A 169 4.31 9.22 5.57
CA GLY A 169 4.87 10.57 5.52
C GLY A 169 3.79 11.64 5.40
N LEU A 170 2.73 11.38 4.63
CA LEU A 170 1.57 12.28 4.55
C LEU A 170 0.87 12.38 5.91
N ARG A 171 0.62 11.25 6.59
CA ARG A 171 0.05 11.25 7.94
C ARG A 171 0.89 12.08 8.90
N ASN A 172 2.20 11.84 8.97
CA ASN A 172 3.11 12.58 9.85
C ASN A 172 3.09 14.09 9.57
N TRP A 173 3.06 14.47 8.29
CA TRP A 173 2.98 15.86 7.88
C TRP A 173 1.63 16.50 8.27
N VAL A 174 0.51 15.80 8.11
CA VAL A 174 -0.82 16.26 8.54
C VAL A 174 -0.89 16.37 10.06
N ASP A 175 -0.47 15.34 10.79
CA ASP A 175 -0.48 15.28 12.24
C ASP A 175 0.34 16.42 12.87
N TYR A 176 1.50 16.73 12.28
CA TYR A 176 2.30 17.88 12.71
C TYR A 176 1.54 19.20 12.55
N GLY A 177 0.90 19.41 11.40
CA GLY A 177 0.11 20.61 11.11
C GLY A 177 -1.07 20.78 12.07
N VAL A 178 -1.81 19.70 12.31
CA VAL A 178 -2.94 19.70 13.25
C VAL A 178 -2.45 20.00 14.67
N LEU A 179 -1.40 19.31 15.14
CA LEU A 179 -0.90 19.43 16.51
C LEU A 179 -0.40 20.84 16.83
N HIS A 180 0.35 21.47 15.93
CA HIS A 180 1.01 22.75 16.20
C HIS A 180 0.15 23.98 15.87
N TYR A 181 -0.87 23.83 15.02
CA TYR A 181 -1.67 24.96 14.52
C TYR A 181 -3.17 24.85 14.79
N ASN A 182 -3.62 23.94 15.67
CA ASN A 182 -5.05 23.72 15.91
C ASN A 182 -5.81 24.99 16.31
N ASN A 183 -5.19 25.83 17.14
CA ASN A 183 -5.79 27.05 17.69
C ASN A 183 -5.47 28.32 16.87
N HIS A 184 -4.86 28.17 15.69
CA HIS A 184 -4.40 29.30 14.86
C HIS A 184 -4.86 29.13 13.40
N PRO A 185 -6.11 29.49 13.06
CA PRO A 185 -6.70 29.24 11.73
C PRO A 185 -5.85 29.72 10.55
N GLU A 186 -5.32 30.94 10.60
CA GLU A 186 -4.47 31.48 9.53
C GLU A 186 -3.17 30.68 9.37
N ARG A 187 -2.52 30.34 10.49
CA ARG A 187 -1.29 29.52 10.44
C ARG A 187 -1.55 28.10 9.99
N GLN A 188 -2.73 27.55 10.29
CA GLN A 188 -3.16 26.26 9.80
C GLN A 188 -3.30 26.30 8.28
N ILE A 189 -3.93 27.34 7.73
CA ILE A 189 -4.03 27.57 6.28
C ILE A 189 -2.62 27.72 5.68
N ASP A 190 -1.73 28.52 6.27
CA ASP A 190 -0.35 28.70 5.79
C ASP A 190 0.44 27.39 5.78
N TYR A 191 0.21 26.52 6.77
CA TYR A 191 0.84 25.21 6.83
C TYR A 191 0.33 24.29 5.72
N PHE A 192 -0.99 24.10 5.62
CA PHE A 192 -1.58 23.20 4.62
C PHE A 192 -1.51 23.73 3.18
N SER A 193 -1.24 25.02 3.01
CA SER A 193 -0.96 25.65 1.71
C SER A 193 0.50 25.61 1.28
N LEU A 194 1.39 24.96 2.06
CA LEU A 194 2.85 24.90 1.85
C LEU A 194 3.57 26.26 1.93
N GLN A 195 2.91 27.28 2.49
CA GLN A 195 3.44 28.64 2.60
C GLN A 195 4.33 28.83 3.83
N SER A 196 4.07 28.12 4.93
CA SER A 196 4.92 28.21 6.12
C SER A 196 6.27 27.52 5.92
N ALA A 197 7.31 28.04 6.57
CA ALA A 197 8.64 27.43 6.55
C ALA A 197 8.63 26.02 7.17
N ASP A 198 7.89 25.86 8.27
CA ASP A 198 7.73 24.58 8.96
C ASP A 198 7.08 23.53 8.07
N SER A 199 6.04 23.89 7.33
CA SER A 199 5.37 22.98 6.39
C SER A 199 6.32 22.40 5.35
N ARG A 200 7.18 23.25 4.77
CA ARG A 200 8.21 22.81 3.82
C ARG A 200 9.31 21.99 4.48
N ALA A 201 9.69 22.34 5.71
CA ALA A 201 10.71 21.60 6.46
C ALA A 201 10.23 20.18 6.83
N VAL A 202 9.01 20.04 7.32
CA VAL A 202 8.39 18.74 7.61
C VAL A 202 8.20 17.95 6.32
N LEU A 203 7.70 18.57 5.25
CA LEU A 203 7.57 17.91 3.94
C LEU A 203 8.91 17.35 3.46
N GLN A 204 9.99 18.13 3.57
CA GLN A 204 11.32 17.70 3.15
C GLN A 204 11.88 16.56 4.02
N ARG A 205 11.50 16.51 5.30
CA ARG A 205 11.88 15.42 6.22
C ARG A 205 11.13 14.13 5.87
N GLU A 206 9.82 14.21 5.64
CA GLU A 206 8.98 13.05 5.30
C GLU A 206 9.18 12.57 3.85
N ARG A 207 9.78 13.40 2.99
CA ARG A 207 10.14 13.04 1.61
C ARG A 207 11.40 12.19 1.58
N HIS A 208 11.26 10.93 1.98
CA HIS A 208 12.33 9.93 1.94
C HIS A 208 11.89 8.65 1.23
N GLY A 209 12.88 7.84 0.88
CA GLY A 209 12.69 6.55 0.22
C GLY A 209 12.31 6.61 -1.26
N THR A 210 12.15 5.42 -1.84
CA THR A 210 11.66 5.18 -3.19
C THR A 210 10.20 4.79 -3.11
N LEU A 211 9.29 5.63 -3.64
CA LEU A 211 7.87 5.33 -3.67
C LEU A 211 7.56 4.24 -4.71
N TYR A 212 6.76 3.25 -4.31
CA TYR A 212 6.32 2.19 -5.22
C TYR A 212 5.57 2.75 -6.44
N ALA A 213 4.70 3.74 -6.22
CA ALA A 213 3.86 4.32 -7.27
C ALA A 213 4.65 4.92 -8.45
N ASP A 214 5.89 5.36 -8.23
CA ASP A 214 6.76 5.89 -9.31
C ASP A 214 7.45 4.77 -10.11
N HIS A 215 7.40 3.54 -9.60
CA HIS A 215 8.12 2.38 -10.11
C HIS A 215 7.23 1.17 -10.44
N GLU A 216 5.91 1.26 -10.26
CA GLU A 216 4.92 0.22 -10.59
C GLU A 216 5.20 -0.40 -11.97
N ARG A 217 5.20 0.43 -13.03
CA ARG A 217 5.41 -0.05 -14.40
C ARG A 217 6.77 -0.73 -14.60
N LYS A 218 7.82 -0.25 -13.93
CA LYS A 218 9.16 -0.86 -14.03
C LYS A 218 9.19 -2.23 -13.35
N LEU A 219 8.47 -2.39 -12.24
CA LEU A 219 8.36 -3.64 -11.51
C LEU A 219 7.46 -4.66 -12.24
N ASP A 220 6.38 -4.22 -12.87
CA ASP A 220 5.55 -5.06 -13.75
C ASP A 220 6.34 -5.57 -14.97
N LEU A 221 7.15 -4.71 -15.61
CA LEU A 221 8.03 -5.15 -16.69
C LEU A 221 9.13 -6.10 -16.17
N TYR A 222 9.63 -5.89 -14.96
CA TYR A 222 10.63 -6.75 -14.33
C TYR A 222 10.08 -8.17 -14.10
N THR A 223 8.87 -8.32 -13.55
CA THR A 223 8.24 -9.64 -13.34
C THR A 223 7.88 -10.31 -14.66
N LYS A 224 7.36 -9.56 -15.64
CA LYS A 224 7.08 -10.11 -16.97
C LYS A 224 8.34 -10.58 -17.69
N ALA A 225 9.41 -9.80 -17.67
CA ALA A 225 10.62 -10.11 -18.43
C ALA A 225 11.48 -11.21 -17.80
N LEU A 226 11.67 -11.16 -16.47
CA LEU A 226 12.55 -12.12 -15.78
C LEU A 226 11.78 -13.31 -15.22
N TRP A 227 10.55 -13.11 -14.75
CA TRP A 227 9.79 -14.18 -14.08
C TRP A 227 8.66 -14.74 -14.93
N GLN A 228 8.49 -14.21 -16.16
CA GLN A 228 7.44 -14.62 -17.12
C GLN A 228 6.04 -14.66 -16.50
N THR A 229 5.82 -13.83 -15.49
CA THR A 229 4.61 -13.83 -14.68
C THR A 229 4.03 -12.42 -14.66
N LYS A 230 2.71 -12.32 -14.86
CA LYS A 230 1.97 -11.09 -14.61
C LYS A 230 1.48 -11.12 -13.16
N VAL A 231 1.92 -10.16 -12.37
CA VAL A 231 1.60 -10.06 -10.95
C VAL A 231 0.77 -8.80 -10.72
N GLN A 232 -0.27 -8.92 -9.91
CA GLN A 232 -0.92 -7.77 -9.29
C GLN A 232 -0.15 -7.39 -8.03
N PHE A 233 0.36 -6.18 -7.98
CA PHE A 233 0.97 -5.63 -6.78
C PHE A 233 -0.09 -4.91 -5.95
N VAL A 234 -0.05 -5.09 -4.64
CA VAL A 234 -0.99 -4.47 -3.71
C VAL A 234 -0.18 -3.80 -2.60
N PRO A 235 0.07 -2.48 -2.67
CA PRO A 235 0.89 -1.82 -1.67
C PRO A 235 0.18 -1.67 -0.32
N TYR A 236 0.98 -1.66 0.74
CA TYR A 236 0.59 -1.34 2.11
C TYR A 236 1.55 -0.32 2.72
N SER A 237 1.11 0.41 3.73
CA SER A 237 1.92 1.36 4.48
C SER A 237 2.34 0.75 5.81
N GLU A 238 3.58 0.97 6.22
CA GLU A 238 4.06 0.57 7.54
C GLU A 238 3.62 1.53 8.66
N GLY A 239 2.92 2.63 8.33
CA GLY A 239 2.55 3.69 9.27
C GLY A 239 1.32 3.43 10.16
N TRP A 240 0.61 2.31 9.96
CA TRP A 240 -0.61 1.97 10.72
C TRP A 240 -0.46 0.73 11.62
N ASP A 241 0.64 -0.02 11.50
CA ASP A 241 0.90 -1.24 12.26
C ASP A 241 1.99 -1.03 13.33
N GLU A 242 1.59 -0.53 14.50
CA GLU A 242 2.52 -0.18 15.59
C GLU A 242 3.16 -1.41 16.28
N LEU A 243 2.45 -2.55 16.34
CA LEU A 243 2.90 -3.75 17.04
C LEU A 243 3.80 -4.66 16.18
N ARG A 244 3.53 -4.75 14.88
CA ARG A 244 4.30 -5.58 13.96
C ARG A 244 4.16 -5.06 12.54
N LYS A 245 5.23 -4.48 12.02
CA LYS A 245 5.29 -4.07 10.62
C LYS A 245 5.05 -5.27 9.70
N PRO A 246 4.15 -5.16 8.72
CA PRO A 246 3.91 -6.21 7.74
C PRO A 246 5.20 -6.48 6.95
N MET A 247 5.46 -7.75 6.67
CA MET A 247 6.52 -8.15 5.74
C MET A 247 5.92 -8.32 4.34
N PRO A 248 6.69 -8.19 3.25
CA PRO A 248 6.20 -8.54 1.93
C PRO A 248 5.76 -10.01 1.88
N TYR A 249 4.62 -10.27 1.27
CA TYR A 249 4.06 -11.62 1.09
C TYR A 249 3.23 -11.68 -0.18
N TYR A 250 2.84 -12.88 -0.60
CA TYR A 250 1.90 -13.04 -1.70
C TYR A 250 0.74 -13.95 -1.30
N ASP A 251 -0.43 -13.66 -1.86
CA ASP A 251 -1.67 -14.41 -1.66
C ASP A 251 -2.42 -14.49 -3.01
N PRO A 252 -3.62 -15.11 -3.07
CA PRO A 252 -4.40 -15.18 -4.32
C PRO A 252 -4.80 -13.82 -4.92
N LEU A 253 -4.74 -12.73 -4.14
CA LEU A 253 -5.08 -11.37 -4.58
C LEU A 253 -3.85 -10.60 -5.11
N GLY A 254 -2.64 -11.07 -4.85
CA GLY A 254 -1.42 -10.49 -5.44
C GLY A 254 -0.20 -10.52 -4.53
N MET A 255 0.85 -9.80 -4.95
CA MET A 255 2.05 -9.56 -4.16
C MET A 255 1.90 -8.28 -3.34
N ARG A 256 1.99 -8.42 -2.03
CA ARG A 256 1.87 -7.35 -1.04
C ARG A 256 3.24 -6.77 -0.77
N ILE A 257 3.38 -5.47 -0.98
CA ILE A 257 4.68 -4.77 -0.89
C ILE A 257 4.53 -3.43 -0.16
N PRO A 258 5.58 -2.88 0.45
CA PRO A 258 5.51 -1.54 1.04
C PRO A 258 5.28 -0.45 0.00
N ASP A 259 4.54 0.59 0.36
CA ASP A 259 4.33 1.80 -0.44
C ASP A 259 5.62 2.61 -0.63
N VAL A 260 6.59 2.44 0.27
CA VAL A 260 7.93 3.05 0.19
C VAL A 260 9.03 2.10 0.67
N TYR A 261 10.21 2.18 0.04
CA TYR A 261 11.44 1.63 0.58
C TYR A 261 12.54 2.68 0.68
N ASP A 262 13.10 2.85 1.88
CA ASP A 262 14.35 3.56 2.08
C ASP A 262 15.57 2.81 1.55
N ASP A 263 16.63 3.56 1.24
CA ASP A 263 17.93 2.97 0.97
C ASP A 263 18.46 2.27 2.23
N ARG A 264 19.05 1.08 2.07
CA ARG A 264 19.57 0.29 3.19
C ARG A 264 20.91 -0.33 2.83
N ASN A 265 21.93 -0.13 3.67
CA ASN A 265 23.28 -0.66 3.47
C ASN A 265 23.86 -0.35 2.07
N GLY A 266 23.56 0.84 1.52
CA GLY A 266 23.99 1.24 0.17
C GLY A 266 23.19 0.59 -0.98
N ILE A 267 22.17 -0.20 -0.68
CA ILE A 267 21.20 -0.71 -1.65
C ILE A 267 20.06 0.30 -1.77
N ARG A 268 19.79 0.74 -3.00
CA ARG A 268 18.73 1.70 -3.28
C ARG A 268 17.34 1.09 -3.10
N GLY A 269 16.35 1.88 -2.74
CA GLY A 269 14.96 1.43 -2.56
C GLY A 269 14.40 0.63 -3.75
N ILE A 270 14.68 1.03 -4.99
CA ILE A 270 14.28 0.26 -6.20
C ILE A 270 14.90 -1.15 -6.25
N ASP A 271 16.13 -1.30 -5.77
CA ASP A 271 16.83 -2.60 -5.73
C ASP A 271 16.32 -3.45 -4.55
N ARG A 272 15.81 -2.82 -3.47
CA ARG A 272 15.05 -3.52 -2.43
C ARG A 272 13.71 -4.07 -2.95
N TYR A 273 12.97 -3.30 -3.76
CA TYR A 273 11.77 -3.83 -4.42
C TYR A 273 12.09 -5.04 -5.29
N ARG A 274 13.15 -4.96 -6.12
CA ARG A 274 13.58 -6.08 -6.96
C ARG A 274 13.94 -7.32 -6.13
N ALA A 275 14.62 -7.13 -5.00
CA ALA A 275 14.96 -8.22 -4.08
C ALA A 275 13.72 -8.89 -3.49
N ALA A 276 12.76 -8.11 -2.97
CA ALA A 276 11.52 -8.64 -2.40
C ALA A 276 10.66 -9.37 -3.44
N VAL A 277 10.50 -8.77 -4.63
CA VAL A 277 9.73 -9.36 -5.73
C VAL A 277 10.41 -10.61 -6.28
N ALA A 278 11.75 -10.61 -6.40
CA ALA A 278 12.50 -11.80 -6.79
C ALA A 278 12.29 -12.94 -5.81
N HIS A 279 12.38 -12.66 -4.51
CA HIS A 279 12.19 -13.65 -3.46
C HIS A 279 10.79 -14.27 -3.53
N MET A 280 9.73 -13.46 -3.60
CA MET A 280 8.35 -13.98 -3.75
C MET A 280 8.15 -14.75 -5.06
N SER A 281 8.71 -14.28 -6.17
CA SER A 281 8.63 -14.98 -7.46
C SER A 281 9.39 -16.31 -7.44
N ALA A 282 10.51 -16.38 -6.71
CA ALA A 282 11.28 -17.60 -6.52
C ALA A 282 10.48 -18.64 -5.73
N HIS A 283 9.77 -18.22 -4.67
CA HIS A 283 8.85 -19.10 -3.94
C HIS A 283 7.70 -19.60 -4.82
N GLN A 284 7.06 -18.71 -5.60
CA GLN A 284 6.00 -19.12 -6.53
C GLN A 284 6.48 -20.16 -7.55
N ARG A 285 7.75 -20.09 -7.97
CA ARG A 285 8.31 -20.99 -8.98
C ARG A 285 8.82 -22.30 -8.40
N TRP A 286 9.42 -22.28 -7.21
CA TRP A 286 10.21 -23.41 -6.71
C TRP A 286 9.76 -23.97 -5.36
N THR A 287 8.87 -23.31 -4.63
CA THR A 287 8.36 -23.79 -3.34
C THR A 287 7.06 -24.57 -3.51
N SER A 288 6.90 -25.62 -2.69
CA SER A 288 5.62 -26.31 -2.50
C SER A 288 5.15 -26.15 -1.06
N GLN A 289 3.83 -26.07 -0.86
CA GLN A 289 3.25 -25.96 0.48
C GLN A 289 3.59 -27.19 1.34
N ILE A 290 3.88 -26.95 2.62
CA ILE A 290 4.08 -27.98 3.63
C ILE A 290 2.94 -27.95 4.66
N VAL A 291 2.46 -29.12 5.08
CA VAL A 291 1.48 -29.22 6.18
C VAL A 291 2.24 -29.18 7.50
N ALA A 292 2.09 -28.08 8.23
CA ALA A 292 2.94 -27.77 9.39
C ALA A 292 2.55 -28.48 10.70
N ASP A 293 1.45 -29.25 10.72
CA ASP A 293 0.81 -29.74 11.95
C ASP A 293 1.70 -30.65 12.81
N ASN A 294 2.74 -31.26 12.23
CA ASN A 294 3.65 -32.15 12.95
C ASN A 294 5.02 -31.52 13.29
N PHE A 295 5.26 -30.25 12.97
CA PHE A 295 6.55 -29.60 13.24
C PHE A 295 6.53 -28.79 14.54
N SER A 296 7.56 -28.98 15.36
CA SER A 296 7.86 -28.09 16.47
C SER A 296 8.15 -26.66 15.98
N PRO A 297 7.98 -25.62 16.81
CA PRO A 297 8.28 -24.24 16.41
C PRO A 297 9.70 -24.05 15.85
N PHE A 298 10.68 -24.78 16.36
CA PHE A 298 12.06 -24.73 15.87
C PHE A 298 12.24 -25.38 14.51
N GLN A 299 11.55 -26.50 14.25
CA GLN A 299 11.54 -27.14 12.94
C GLN A 299 10.86 -26.25 11.90
N ARG A 300 9.77 -25.57 12.27
CA ARG A 300 9.07 -24.62 11.37
C ARG A 300 10.00 -23.48 10.95
N VAL A 301 10.62 -22.80 11.91
CA VAL A 301 11.57 -21.70 11.63
C VAL A 301 12.77 -22.17 10.82
N ALA A 302 13.30 -23.37 11.11
CA ALA A 302 14.41 -23.92 10.34
C ALA A 302 14.00 -24.25 8.89
N ALA A 303 12.81 -24.85 8.70
CA ALA A 303 12.29 -25.17 7.37
C ALA A 303 12.02 -23.92 6.54
N GLU A 304 11.42 -22.88 7.14
CA GLU A 304 11.19 -21.58 6.51
C GLU A 304 12.51 -20.97 6.01
N LEU A 305 13.50 -20.83 6.90
CA LEU A 305 14.77 -20.18 6.54
C LEU A 305 15.61 -20.98 5.54
N LEU A 306 15.60 -22.31 5.64
CA LEU A 306 16.27 -23.17 4.66
C LEU A 306 15.60 -23.09 3.29
N GLU A 307 14.26 -23.02 3.25
CA GLU A 307 13.52 -22.87 2.00
C GLU A 307 13.79 -21.51 1.34
N ASP A 308 13.77 -20.43 2.13
CA ASP A 308 14.17 -19.09 1.67
C ASP A 308 15.58 -19.12 1.07
N SER A 309 16.55 -19.70 1.80
CA SER A 309 17.94 -19.81 1.33
C SER A 309 18.06 -20.62 0.03
N ARG A 310 17.25 -21.69 -0.10
CA ARG A 310 17.26 -22.56 -1.29
C ARG A 310 16.71 -21.83 -2.51
N VAL A 311 15.55 -21.16 -2.39
CA VAL A 311 14.96 -20.45 -3.54
C VAL A 311 15.78 -19.23 -3.93
N GLU A 312 16.40 -18.54 -2.98
CA GLU A 312 17.32 -17.44 -3.26
C GLU A 312 18.58 -17.96 -3.95
N TYR A 313 19.17 -19.08 -3.50
CA TYR A 313 20.30 -19.71 -4.20
C TYR A 313 19.96 -20.05 -5.65
N LEU A 314 18.78 -20.64 -5.91
CA LEU A 314 18.32 -20.91 -7.28
C LEU A 314 18.14 -19.62 -8.10
N ALA A 315 17.54 -18.59 -7.51
CA ALA A 315 17.38 -17.29 -8.15
C ALA A 315 18.73 -16.62 -8.46
N MET A 316 19.74 -16.74 -7.58
CA MET A 316 21.09 -16.20 -7.83
C MET A 316 21.83 -16.94 -8.94
N ARG A 317 21.55 -18.24 -9.15
CA ARG A 317 22.10 -18.99 -10.29
C ARG A 317 21.50 -18.53 -11.61
N GLU A 318 20.20 -18.25 -11.65
CA GLU A 318 19.52 -17.75 -12.85
C GLU A 318 19.81 -16.26 -13.09
N TYR A 319 19.88 -15.46 -12.02
CA TYR A 319 20.10 -14.02 -12.02
C TYR A 319 21.26 -13.62 -11.09
N PRO A 320 22.52 -13.71 -11.56
CA PRO A 320 23.70 -13.46 -10.73
C PRO A 320 23.77 -12.07 -10.07
N GLY A 321 23.08 -11.07 -10.65
CA GLY A 321 22.99 -9.73 -10.08
C GLY A 321 22.30 -9.65 -8.71
N LEU A 322 21.44 -10.62 -8.37
CA LEU A 322 20.74 -10.66 -7.08
C LEU A 322 21.69 -10.95 -5.91
N ARG A 323 22.80 -11.64 -6.15
CA ARG A 323 23.79 -12.02 -5.12
C ARG A 323 24.29 -10.81 -4.35
N ARG A 324 24.71 -9.76 -5.06
CA ARG A 324 25.19 -8.51 -4.43
C ARG A 324 24.10 -7.90 -3.54
N ILE A 325 22.85 -7.91 -4.00
CA ILE A 325 21.74 -7.25 -3.30
C ILE A 325 21.39 -8.01 -2.02
N TRP A 326 21.09 -9.31 -2.14
CA TRP A 326 20.69 -10.13 -0.99
C TRP A 326 21.81 -10.26 0.05
N LEU A 327 23.06 -10.54 -0.34
CA LEU A 327 24.18 -10.63 0.61
C LEU A 327 24.49 -9.31 1.34
N THR A 328 24.14 -8.17 0.75
CA THR A 328 24.32 -6.85 1.39
C THR A 328 23.18 -6.54 2.37
N LEU A 329 21.96 -7.02 2.08
CA LEU A 329 20.79 -6.85 2.94
C LEU A 329 20.70 -7.89 4.06
N HIS A 330 21.31 -9.07 3.87
CA HIS A 330 21.30 -10.17 4.83
C HIS A 330 22.05 -9.78 6.12
N PRO A 331 21.50 -10.05 7.32
CA PRO A 331 22.22 -9.89 8.57
C PRO A 331 23.50 -10.73 8.61
N LYS A 332 24.59 -10.20 9.16
CA LYS A 332 25.87 -10.92 9.30
C LYS A 332 26.28 -10.99 10.77
N PRO A 333 25.59 -11.79 11.59
CA PRO A 333 25.97 -11.94 12.99
C PRO A 333 27.33 -12.63 13.09
N GLY A 334 28.20 -12.15 13.99
CA GLY A 334 29.47 -12.79 14.32
C GLY A 334 29.26 -14.00 15.23
N GLU A 335 30.13 -15.02 15.14
CA GLU A 335 29.97 -16.31 15.83
C GLU A 335 29.73 -16.20 17.36
N ALA A 336 30.26 -15.14 17.99
CA ALA A 336 30.16 -14.90 19.43
C ALA A 336 29.00 -13.97 19.84
N ASP A 337 28.15 -13.53 18.91
CA ASP A 337 27.07 -12.57 19.19
C ASP A 337 25.89 -13.17 19.98
N CYS A 338 25.86 -14.50 20.14
CA CYS A 338 24.85 -15.18 20.95
C CYS A 338 25.47 -16.03 22.06
N ASP A 339 25.16 -15.66 23.30
CA ASP A 339 25.52 -16.44 24.49
C ASP A 339 24.48 -17.55 24.76
N PRO A 340 24.81 -18.83 24.53
CA PRO A 340 23.86 -19.94 24.70
C PRO A 340 23.48 -20.19 26.17
N GLN A 341 24.21 -19.62 27.15
CA GLN A 341 23.86 -19.73 28.56
C GLN A 341 22.76 -18.73 28.96
N ARG A 342 22.56 -17.66 28.18
CA ARG A 342 21.60 -16.59 28.47
C ARG A 342 20.36 -16.64 27.59
N GLN A 343 20.50 -17.15 26.37
CA GLN A 343 19.41 -17.13 25.39
C GLN A 343 19.50 -18.28 24.37
N SER A 344 18.39 -18.55 23.69
CA SER A 344 18.38 -19.53 22.59
C SER A 344 19.11 -18.99 21.37
N CYS A 345 20.15 -19.70 20.93
CA CYS A 345 20.95 -19.33 19.76
C CYS A 345 20.46 -19.94 18.44
N ILE A 346 19.26 -20.51 18.39
CA ILE A 346 18.77 -21.15 17.18
C ILE A 346 18.61 -20.16 16.02
N ARG A 347 17.97 -19.00 16.24
CA ARG A 347 17.81 -17.98 15.20
C ARG A 347 19.14 -17.39 14.74
N HIS A 348 20.07 -17.23 15.69
CA HIS A 348 21.43 -16.78 15.41
C HIS A 348 22.17 -17.77 14.48
N ARG A 349 22.17 -19.06 14.84
CA ARG A 349 22.81 -20.13 14.05
C ARG A 349 22.16 -20.28 12.67
N LEU A 350 20.83 -20.23 12.60
CA LEU A 350 20.12 -20.27 11.33
C LEU A 350 20.47 -19.06 10.45
N ALA A 351 20.58 -17.86 11.01
CA ALA A 351 21.01 -16.68 10.25
C ALA A 351 22.46 -16.80 9.73
N MET A 352 23.38 -17.40 10.50
CA MET A 352 24.73 -17.69 9.99
C MET A 352 24.68 -18.72 8.84
N LEU A 353 23.86 -19.76 8.98
CA LEU A 353 23.70 -20.79 7.96
C LEU A 353 23.10 -20.23 6.66
N SER A 354 22.02 -19.43 6.72
CA SER A 354 21.42 -18.82 5.53
C SER A 354 22.36 -17.86 4.82
N TYR A 355 23.28 -17.20 5.53
CA TYR A 355 24.31 -16.37 4.91
C TYR A 355 25.34 -17.23 4.16
N ALA A 356 25.76 -18.36 4.74
CA ALA A 356 26.79 -19.23 4.18
C ALA A 356 26.35 -19.99 2.91
N ILE A 357 25.07 -20.37 2.80
CA ILE A 357 24.54 -21.15 1.66
C ILE A 357 24.73 -20.41 0.31
N PRO A 358 24.29 -19.15 0.17
CA PRO A 358 24.54 -18.33 -1.01
C PRO A 358 26.01 -18.07 -1.32
N ASP A 359 26.88 -17.89 -0.33
CA ASP A 359 28.19 -17.23 -0.49
C ASP A 359 29.24 -18.11 -1.21
N GLU A 360 28.94 -19.37 -1.54
CA GLU A 360 29.84 -20.31 -2.24
C GLU A 360 31.28 -20.33 -1.69
N LEU A 361 31.46 -20.23 -0.37
CA LEU A 361 32.78 -20.37 0.22
C LEU A 361 33.25 -21.83 0.05
N PRO A 362 34.38 -22.09 -0.65
CA PRO A 362 34.81 -23.46 -1.00
C PRO A 362 35.15 -24.36 0.20
N GLU A 363 35.26 -23.82 1.42
CA GLU A 363 35.72 -24.56 2.61
C GLU A 363 34.81 -24.43 3.84
N THR A 364 33.71 -23.68 3.81
CA THR A 364 32.94 -23.33 5.03
C THR A 364 31.43 -23.48 4.91
N VAL A 365 30.95 -24.67 4.54
CA VAL A 365 29.67 -25.19 5.10
C VAL A 365 29.95 -26.26 6.16
N ALA A 366 31.21 -26.67 6.33
CA ALA A 366 31.62 -27.78 7.18
C ALA A 366 31.61 -27.48 8.70
N ALA A 367 31.30 -26.27 9.14
CA ALA A 367 31.38 -25.91 10.57
C ALA A 367 30.32 -24.87 10.99
N VAL A 368 29.03 -25.15 10.77
CA VAL A 368 28.00 -24.57 11.66
C VAL A 368 27.81 -25.55 12.81
N ASP A 369 28.58 -25.38 13.88
CA ASP A 369 28.39 -26.14 15.12
C ASP A 369 27.05 -25.71 15.77
N LEU A 370 26.03 -26.53 15.56
CA LEU A 370 24.69 -26.32 16.12
C LEU A 370 24.59 -26.63 17.62
N GLY A 371 25.70 -26.99 18.28
CA GLY A 371 25.74 -27.37 19.67
C GLY A 371 25.39 -28.86 19.86
N SER A 372 26.34 -29.55 20.46
CA SER A 372 26.43 -31.00 20.68
C SER A 372 25.21 -31.66 21.32
N ASN A 373 24.87 -32.83 20.75
CA ASN A 373 24.04 -33.96 21.23
C ASN A 373 22.59 -34.14 20.76
N SER A 374 22.01 -33.34 19.86
CA SER A 374 20.72 -33.73 19.22
C SER A 374 20.43 -33.11 17.84
N PHE A 375 21.42 -32.96 16.97
CA PHE A 375 21.19 -32.73 15.54
C PHE A 375 22.28 -33.51 14.81
N HIS A 376 21.98 -34.72 14.34
CA HIS A 376 22.94 -35.48 13.55
C HIS A 376 23.24 -34.64 12.30
N MET A 377 24.48 -34.15 12.25
CA MET A 377 25.22 -33.67 11.08
C MET A 377 24.33 -33.48 9.84
N ILE A 378 23.78 -32.29 9.61
CA ILE A 378 23.23 -31.97 8.29
C ILE A 378 24.41 -31.46 7.46
N VAL A 379 25.16 -32.38 6.87
CA VAL A 379 26.04 -32.02 5.76
C VAL A 379 25.16 -31.98 4.52
N ALA A 380 24.62 -30.80 4.21
CA ALA A 380 23.85 -30.64 2.98
C ALA A 380 24.80 -30.54 1.79
N ARG A 381 24.81 -31.54 0.91
CA ARG A 381 25.28 -31.35 -0.47
C ARG A 381 24.10 -30.87 -1.30
N ILE A 382 24.21 -29.66 -1.85
CA ILE A 382 23.29 -29.17 -2.87
C ILE A 382 23.88 -29.55 -4.24
N SER A 383 23.38 -30.63 -4.83
CA SER A 383 23.64 -30.98 -6.23
C SER A 383 22.33 -30.85 -7.01
N ASP A 384 22.37 -30.09 -8.12
CA ASP A 384 21.23 -29.91 -9.03
C ASP A 384 19.92 -29.44 -8.39
N GLY A 385 20.01 -28.64 -7.31
CA GLY A 385 18.84 -28.04 -6.64
C GLY A 385 18.09 -28.98 -5.69
N ASN A 386 18.55 -30.23 -5.53
CA ASN A 386 18.03 -31.16 -4.53
C ASN A 386 18.85 -31.09 -3.25
N PHE A 387 18.15 -30.95 -2.12
CA PHE A 387 18.74 -31.01 -0.79
C PHE A 387 18.92 -32.49 -0.42
N GLN A 388 20.17 -32.98 -0.39
CA GLN A 388 20.47 -34.29 0.18
C GLN A 388 21.03 -34.10 1.59
N VAL A 389 20.32 -34.66 2.58
CA VAL A 389 20.83 -34.80 3.95
C VAL A 389 21.84 -35.95 3.93
N VAL A 390 23.12 -35.65 4.18
CA VAL A 390 24.17 -36.67 4.38
C VAL A 390 24.32 -36.96 5.85
#